data_AF-A0A818DR95-F1
#
_entry.id   AF-A0A818DR95-F1
#
_cell.length_a   1.000
_cell.length_b   1.000
_cell.length_c   1.000
_cell.angle_alpha   90.00
_cell.angle_beta   90.00
_cell.angle_gamma   90.00
#
_symmetry.space_group_name_H-M   'P 1'
#
loop_
_entity.id
_entity.type
_entity.pdbx_description
1 polymer ?
#
loop_
_entity_poly.entity_id
_entity_poly.type
_entity_poly.pdbx_seq_one_letter_code
_entity_poly.pdbx_strand_id
1 'polypeptide(L)'
;VQLLVELQRIGSITIYGNLNKIILATKRWSLIDTRLYIKVILEHLQLKDLTSTICLELKSIYHCLWWFDDKNYCEFRIWSNAKGQIDDNNDEEETIFDWNMIVYLPRVVQDYFETIM
;
A
#
# COMPACT_ATOMS: atom_id res chain seq x y z
N VAL A 1 -3.02 -8.88 -15.98
CA VAL A 1 -3.57 -9.92 -15.08
C VAL A 1 -2.50 -10.90 -14.59
N GLN A 2 -1.57 -11.38 -15.44
CA GLN A 2 -0.55 -12.37 -15.07
C GLN A 2 0.31 -12.02 -13.84
N LEU A 3 0.76 -10.75 -13.71
CA LEU A 3 1.51 -10.28 -12.54
C LEU A 3 0.74 -10.47 -11.22
N LEU A 4 -0.56 -10.15 -11.20
CA LEU A 4 -1.38 -10.27 -10.00
C LEU A 4 -1.55 -11.72 -9.57
N VAL A 5 -1.69 -12.64 -10.53
CA VAL A 5 -1.78 -14.08 -10.26
C VAL A 5 -0.48 -14.61 -9.63
N GLU A 6 0.68 -14.15 -10.10
CA GLU A 6 1.97 -14.53 -9.51
C GLU A 6 2.14 -13.98 -8.09
N LEU A 7 1.74 -12.73 -7.84
CA LEU A 7 1.74 -12.17 -6.48
C LEU A 7 0.82 -12.97 -5.54
N GLN A 8 -0.36 -13.37 -6.01
CA GLN A 8 -1.26 -14.24 -5.25
C GLN A 8 -0.66 -15.62 -4.96
N ARG A 9 0.09 -16.19 -5.90
CA ARG A 9 0.80 -17.47 -5.72
C ARG A 9 1.88 -17.41 -4.63
N ILE A 10 2.48 -16.23 -4.41
CA ILE A 10 3.44 -15.96 -3.33
C ILE A 10 2.71 -15.64 -1.99
N GLY A 11 1.38 -15.71 -1.99
CA GLY A 11 0.54 -15.52 -0.81
C GLY A 11 0.15 -14.07 -0.53
N SER A 12 0.36 -13.15 -1.47
CA SER A 12 -0.13 -11.77 -1.35
C SER A 12 -1.63 -11.71 -1.63
N ILE A 13 -2.32 -10.79 -0.95
CA ILE A 13 -3.71 -10.46 -1.28
C ILE A 13 -3.70 -9.11 -2.00
N THR A 14 -4.14 -9.06 -3.25
CA THR A 14 -4.27 -7.79 -3.99
C THR A 14 -5.51 -7.05 -3.51
N ILE A 15 -5.33 -5.85 -2.96
CA ILE A 15 -6.42 -4.94 -2.56
C ILE A 15 -6.81 -4.04 -3.73
N TYR A 16 -5.81 -3.52 -4.43
CA TYR A 16 -6.00 -2.63 -5.58
C TYR A 16 -4.86 -2.81 -6.58
N GLY A 17 -5.14 -2.58 -7.86
CA GLY A 17 -4.14 -2.67 -8.91
C GLY A 17 -4.59 -1.94 -10.18
N ASN A 18 -3.80 -0.96 -10.60
CA ASN A 18 -3.90 -0.35 -11.93
C ASN A 18 -2.53 -0.39 -12.62
N LEU A 19 -2.34 0.36 -13.70
CA LEU A 19 -1.09 0.34 -14.47
C LEU A 19 0.13 0.91 -13.70
N ASN A 20 -0.11 1.74 -12.69
CA ASN A 20 0.94 2.51 -12.01
C ASN A 20 1.04 2.24 -10.49
N LYS A 21 0.03 1.61 -9.89
CA LYS A 21 -0.06 1.35 -8.45
C LYS A 21 -0.63 -0.04 -8.21
N ILE A 22 0.01 -0.80 -7.33
CA ILE A 22 -0.53 -2.05 -6.76
C ILE A 22 -0.49 -1.91 -5.25
N ILE A 23 -1.59 -2.28 -4.59
CA ILE A 23 -1.69 -2.35 -3.13
C ILE A 23 -1.85 -3.82 -2.75
N LEU A 24 -0.93 -4.30 -1.92
CA LEU A 24 -0.91 -5.66 -1.42
C LEU A 24 -1.15 -5.66 0.08
N ALA A 25 -1.97 -6.60 0.55
CA ALA A 25 -2.11 -6.94 1.95
C ALA A 25 -1.31 -8.21 2.27
N THR A 26 -0.70 -8.22 3.46
CA THR A 26 0.06 -9.34 4.01
C THR A 26 -0.47 -9.69 5.39
N LYS A 27 -0.29 -10.94 5.82
CA LYS A 27 -0.64 -11.39 7.18
C LYS A 27 0.45 -11.09 8.21
N ARG A 28 1.56 -10.46 7.79
CA ARG A 28 2.68 -10.08 8.66
C ARG A 28 2.32 -8.80 9.42
N TRP A 29 2.58 -8.80 10.73
CA TRP A 29 2.23 -7.69 11.63
C TRP A 29 3.42 -6.79 11.95
N SER A 30 4.64 -7.31 11.85
CA SER A 30 5.86 -6.55 12.07
C SER A 30 6.28 -5.81 10.79
N LEU A 31 6.77 -4.57 10.96
CA LEU A 31 7.37 -3.79 9.88
C LEU A 31 8.55 -4.52 9.25
N ILE A 32 9.41 -5.12 10.07
CA ILE A 32 10.60 -5.87 9.63
C ILE A 32 10.18 -7.06 8.75
N ASP A 33 9.21 -7.84 9.19
CA ASP A 33 8.67 -8.97 8.44
C ASP A 33 8.05 -8.52 7.11
N THR A 34 7.37 -7.38 7.12
CA THR A 34 6.74 -6.80 5.91
C THR A 34 7.81 -6.37 4.92
N ARG A 35 8.88 -5.72 5.38
CA ARG A 35 10.04 -5.32 4.55
C ARG A 35 10.74 -6.53 3.94
N LEU A 36 10.98 -7.57 4.73
CA LEU A 36 11.56 -8.83 4.25
C LEU A 36 10.65 -9.51 3.21
N TYR A 37 9.34 -9.52 3.46
CA TYR A 37 8.36 -10.08 2.53
C TYR A 37 8.37 -9.35 1.18
N ILE A 38 8.39 -8.02 1.19
CA ILE A 38 8.46 -7.21 -0.03
C ILE A 38 9.77 -7.46 -0.78
N LYS A 39 10.91 -7.56 -0.07
CA LYS A 39 12.20 -7.87 -0.67
C LYS A 39 12.15 -9.21 -1.43
N VAL A 40 11.58 -10.25 -0.82
CA VAL A 40 11.40 -11.57 -1.46
C VAL A 40 10.52 -11.48 -2.70
N ILE A 41 9.44 -10.69 -2.66
CA ILE A 41 8.58 -10.47 -3.84
C ILE A 41 9.38 -9.82 -4.98
N LEU A 42 10.10 -8.74 -4.69
CA LEU A 42 10.86 -7.99 -5.70
C LEU A 42 11.96 -8.87 -6.33
N GLU A 43 12.69 -9.64 -5.51
CA GLU A 43 13.69 -10.60 -5.99
C GLU A 43 13.05 -11.70 -6.86
N HIS A 44 11.89 -12.25 -6.44
CA HIS A 44 11.19 -13.28 -7.21
C HIS A 44 10.71 -12.78 -8.57
N LEU A 45 10.23 -11.54 -8.63
CA LEU A 45 9.76 -10.93 -9.87
C LEU A 45 10.92 -10.68 -10.84
N GLN A 46 12.08 -10.21 -10.34
CA GLN A 46 13.28 -10.01 -11.15
C GLN A 46 13.82 -11.30 -11.76
N LEU A 47 13.77 -12.42 -11.02
CA LEU A 47 14.30 -13.72 -11.48
C LEU A 47 13.49 -14.36 -12.62
N LYS A 48 12.21 -14.02 -12.76
CA LYS A 48 11.28 -14.72 -13.66
C LYS A 48 11.17 -14.12 -15.06
N ASP A 49 11.95 -13.08 -15.38
CA ASP A 49 11.96 -12.37 -16.67
C ASP A 49 10.58 -11.79 -17.11
N LEU A 50 9.57 -11.87 -16.23
CA LEU A 50 8.25 -11.26 -16.42
C LEU A 50 8.31 -9.72 -16.41
N THR A 51 9.45 -9.17 -15.98
CA THR A 51 9.70 -7.78 -15.62
C THR A 51 10.78 -7.11 -16.48
N SER A 52 11.23 -7.72 -17.58
CA SER A 52 12.14 -7.03 -18.51
C SER A 52 11.59 -5.67 -19.00
N THR A 53 10.26 -5.48 -18.89
CA THR A 53 9.55 -4.23 -19.20
C THR A 53 8.98 -3.49 -17.98
N ILE A 54 8.87 -4.12 -16.79
CA ILE A 54 8.14 -3.56 -15.64
C ILE A 54 9.03 -3.55 -14.39
N CYS A 55 9.35 -2.36 -13.90
CA CYS A 55 10.04 -2.17 -12.61
C CYS A 55 9.00 -1.86 -11.53
N LEU A 56 9.04 -2.59 -10.41
CA LEU A 56 8.24 -2.29 -9.23
C LEU A 56 9.18 -1.82 -8.12
N GLU A 57 8.77 -0.77 -7.42
CA GLU A 57 9.49 -0.23 -6.28
C GLU A 57 8.54 -0.10 -5.09
N LEU A 58 9.06 -0.33 -3.88
CA LEU A 58 8.30 -0.09 -2.67
C LEU A 58 8.19 1.41 -2.44
N LYS A 59 6.95 1.92 -2.47
CA LYS A 59 6.66 3.33 -2.20
C LYS A 59 6.35 3.61 -0.73
N SER A 60 5.55 2.76 -0.10
CA SER A 60 5.02 2.97 1.24
C SER A 60 4.60 1.65 1.87
N ILE A 61 4.72 1.57 3.21
CA ILE A 61 4.14 0.51 4.02
C ILE A 61 3.02 1.14 4.84
N TYR A 62 1.91 0.41 4.97
CA TYR A 62 0.75 0.86 5.72
C TYR A 62 0.54 -0.05 6.92
N HIS A 63 0.43 0.51 8.12
CA HIS A 63 -0.04 -0.26 9.28
C HIS A 63 -1.54 -0.53 9.15
N CYS A 64 -2.29 0.48 8.73
CA CYS A 64 -3.72 0.41 8.46
C CYS A 64 -4.03 1.17 7.17
N LEU A 65 -4.93 0.61 6.37
CA LEU A 65 -5.42 1.21 5.13
C LEU A 65 -6.93 1.01 5.03
N TRP A 66 -7.68 2.12 5.03
CA TRP A 66 -9.07 2.15 4.60
C TRP A 66 -9.12 2.64 3.16
N TRP A 67 -9.46 1.74 2.25
CA TRP A 67 -9.41 2.01 0.81
C TRP A 67 -10.79 1.92 0.19
N PHE A 68 -11.23 2.99 -0.48
CA PHE A 68 -12.42 2.98 -1.34
C PHE A 68 -12.00 3.19 -2.80
N ASP A 69 -11.29 4.29 -3.10
CA ASP A 69 -10.71 4.57 -4.42
C ASP A 69 -9.48 5.51 -4.31
N ASP A 70 -8.92 5.93 -5.44
CA ASP A 70 -7.73 6.82 -5.50
C ASP A 70 -7.94 8.24 -4.92
N LYS A 71 -9.18 8.60 -4.57
CA LYS A 71 -9.60 9.90 -4.03
C LYS A 71 -10.31 9.79 -2.68
N ASN A 72 -10.51 8.57 -2.19
CA ASN A 72 -11.28 8.26 -1.00
C ASN A 72 -10.56 7.14 -0.24
N TYR A 73 -9.67 7.52 0.65
CA TYR A 73 -8.88 6.59 1.46
C TYR A 73 -8.42 7.23 2.78
N CYS A 74 -8.10 6.38 3.75
CA CYS A 74 -7.34 6.73 4.93
C CYS A 74 -6.13 5.80 5.04
N GLU A 75 -4.96 6.37 5.24
CA GLU A 75 -3.68 5.68 5.26
C GLU A 75 -2.94 6.03 6.56
N PHE A 76 -2.64 5.03 7.39
CA PHE A 76 -1.61 5.14 8.42
C PHE A 76 -0.30 4.63 7.83
N ARG A 77 0.50 5.56 7.29
CA ARG A 77 1.67 5.28 6.48
C ARG A 77 2.93 5.35 7.32
N ILE A 78 3.83 4.42 7.05
CA ILE A 78 5.21 4.45 7.52
C ILE A 78 6.08 4.68 6.28
N TRP A 79 6.76 5.82 6.22
CA TRP A 79 7.70 6.13 5.15
C TRP A 79 8.95 5.27 5.32
N SER A 80 9.04 4.22 4.51
CA SER A 80 10.26 3.45 4.39
C SER A 80 11.06 4.00 3.22
N ASN A 81 12.24 4.53 3.51
CA ASN A 81 13.18 4.94 2.47
C ASN A 81 13.39 3.76 1.51
N ALA A 82 13.17 3.99 0.22
CA ALA A 82 13.11 3.00 -0.88
C ALA A 82 14.35 2.08 -1.02
N LYS A 83 15.34 2.20 -0.15
CA LYS A 83 16.57 1.39 -0.13
C LYS A 83 16.46 0.11 0.70
N GLY A 84 15.31 -0.20 1.32
CA GLY A 84 15.17 -1.44 2.08
C GLY A 84 16.16 -1.58 3.24
N GLN A 85 16.82 -0.49 3.64
CA GLN A 85 17.71 -0.44 4.79
C GLN A 85 16.87 -0.46 6.05
N ILE A 86 16.88 -1.61 6.73
CA ILE A 86 16.32 -1.81 8.07
C ILE A 86 17.13 -0.93 9.03
N ASP A 87 16.84 0.37 9.03
CA ASP A 87 17.43 1.33 9.93
C ASP A 87 16.24 2.02 10.60
N ASP A 88 15.81 1.45 11.73
CA ASP A 88 14.60 1.80 12.48
C ASP A 88 14.54 3.28 12.91
N ASN A 89 15.66 4.01 12.81
CA ASN A 89 15.79 5.36 13.34
C ASN A 89 15.25 6.48 12.43
N ASN A 90 14.80 6.18 11.20
CA ASN A 90 14.37 7.19 10.22
C ASN A 90 12.96 6.95 9.65
N ASP A 91 12.20 6.00 10.19
CA ASP A 91 10.85 5.73 9.69
C ASP A 91 9.90 6.83 10.21
N GLU A 92 9.40 7.69 9.32
CA GLU A 92 8.42 8.73 9.64
C GLU A 92 7.00 8.18 9.52
N GLU A 93 6.21 8.33 10.59
CA GLU A 93 4.80 7.95 10.61
C GLU A 93 3.93 9.14 10.21
N GLU A 94 3.08 8.94 9.21
CA GLU A 94 2.16 9.96 8.71
C GLU A 94 0.76 9.36 8.56
N THR A 95 -0.25 10.05 9.10
CA THR A 95 -1.65 9.65 8.90
C THR A 95 -2.30 10.60 7.90
N ILE A 96 -2.83 10.05 6.80
CA ILE A 96 -3.46 10.79 5.71
C ILE A 96 -4.92 10.39 5.62
N PHE A 97 -5.82 11.37 5.67
CA PHE A 97 -7.25 11.21 5.43
C PHE A 97 -7.61 12.01 4.18
N ASP A 98 -8.00 11.33 3.10
CA ASP A 98 -8.46 11.96 1.87
C ASP A 98 -9.82 11.38 1.50
N TRP A 99 -10.90 12.13 1.79
CA TRP A 99 -12.28 11.71 1.55
C TRP A 99 -13.00 12.72 0.67
N ASN A 100 -12.61 12.81 -0.60
CA ASN A 100 -13.21 13.75 -1.56
C ASN A 100 -14.73 13.58 -1.70
N MET A 101 -15.28 12.41 -1.38
CA MET A 101 -16.72 12.16 -1.40
C MET A 101 -17.49 13.04 -0.42
N ILE A 102 -16.85 13.61 0.62
CA ILE A 102 -17.51 14.45 1.61
C ILE A 102 -18.22 15.65 0.99
N VAL A 103 -17.63 16.24 -0.06
CA VAL A 103 -18.15 17.43 -0.75
C VAL A 103 -19.52 17.17 -1.38
N TYR A 104 -19.82 15.90 -1.69
CA TYR A 104 -21.08 15.49 -2.31
C TYR A 104 -22.13 15.05 -1.29
N LEU A 105 -21.78 14.92 -0.01
CA LEU A 105 -22.74 14.56 1.03
C LEU A 105 -23.65 15.76 1.38
N PRO A 106 -24.89 15.54 1.84
CA PRO A 106 -25.73 16.62 2.35
C PRO A 106 -25.03 17.40 3.47
N ARG A 107 -25.14 18.73 3.49
CA ARG A 107 -24.45 19.59 4.48
C ARG A 107 -24.65 19.15 5.94
N VAL A 108 -25.84 18.66 6.27
CA VAL A 108 -26.19 18.19 7.62
C VAL A 108 -25.34 17.01 8.08
N VAL A 109 -24.82 16.19 7.16
CA VAL A 109 -24.01 15.01 7.51
C VAL A 109 -22.51 15.21 7.30
N GLN A 110 -22.09 16.30 6.66
CA GLN A 110 -20.67 16.58 6.41
C GLN A 110 -19.90 16.74 7.74
N ASP A 111 -20.43 17.54 8.67
CA ASP A 111 -19.81 17.78 9.98
C ASP A 111 -19.60 16.47 10.79
N TYR A 112 -20.57 15.56 10.72
CA TYR A 112 -20.48 14.25 11.37
C TYR A 112 -19.45 13.35 10.70
N PHE A 113 -19.33 13.44 9.36
CA PHE A 113 -18.41 12.61 8.59
C PHE A 113 -16.95 12.94 8.92
N GLU A 114 -16.59 14.23 9.04
CA GLU A 114 -15.23 14.65 9.47
C GLU A 114 -14.91 14.24 10.90
N THR A 115 -15.92 14.08 11.75
CA THR A 115 -15.73 13.73 13.16
C THR A 115 -15.51 12.21 13.36
N ILE A 116 -16.14 11.38 12.52
CA ILE A 116 -16.13 9.92 12.66
C ILE A 116 -14.93 9.28 11.94
N MET A 117 -14.50 9.89 10.82
CA MET A 117 -13.46 9.34 9.94
C MET A 117 -12.09 9.90 10.27
#